data_AF-A0A820XZH6-F1
#
_entry.id   AF-A0A820XZH6-F1
#
_cell.length_a   1.000
_cell.length_b   1.000
_cell.length_c   1.000
_cell.angle_alpha   90.00
_cell.angle_beta   90.00
_cell.angle_gamma   90.00
#
_symmetry.space_group_name_H-M   'P 1'
#
loop_
_entity.id
_entity.type
_entity.pdbx_description
1 polymer ?
#
loop_
_entity_poly.entity_id
_entity_poly.type
_entity_poly.pdbx_seq_one_letter_code
_entity_poly.pdbx_strand_id
1 'polypeptide(L)'
;KQILQLSDDKSSIVLEETIEKYLRTTIQKYDVGKIIFEVENQLWTTLYDYPRLKSCHELLKYINSACRTAWGLVNQTPPYYIEFQATKYDKQIHERFHTSDNESETIIEYIWPCLIDGRDRACVAKGVVITDE
;
A
#
# COMPACT_ATOMS: atom_id res chain seq x y z
N LYS A 1 15.61 41.20 8.34
CA LYS A 1 15.01 40.97 7.00
C LYS A 1 15.97 40.15 6.16
N GLN A 2 15.63 38.87 5.96
CA GLN A 2 15.63 38.24 4.64
C GLN A 2 16.97 37.90 3.96
N ILE A 3 17.86 37.11 4.59
CA ILE A 3 18.99 36.48 3.86
C ILE A 3 19.20 34.97 4.19
N LEU A 4 18.49 34.37 5.15
CA LEU A 4 18.73 32.96 5.56
C LEU A 4 17.66 31.93 5.14
N GLN A 5 16.85 32.19 4.10
CA GLN A 5 15.76 31.28 3.71
C GLN A 5 15.81 30.76 2.26
N LEU A 6 16.92 30.92 1.53
CA LEU A 6 16.96 30.59 0.09
C LEU A 6 18.04 29.57 -0.32
N SER A 7 18.93 29.13 0.60
CA SER A 7 20.03 28.21 0.25
C SER A 7 19.80 26.74 0.62
N ASP A 8 18.80 26.43 1.45
CA ASP A 8 18.48 25.04 1.86
C ASP A 8 17.62 24.29 0.83
N ASP A 9 16.88 25.02 0.00
CA ASP A 9 15.79 24.46 -0.81
C ASP A 9 16.31 23.62 -1.99
N LYS A 10 17.32 24.12 -2.72
CA LYS A 10 17.88 23.39 -3.88
C LYS A 10 18.67 22.16 -3.47
N SER A 11 19.39 22.24 -2.36
CA SER A 11 20.18 21.12 -1.84
C SER A 11 19.28 20.01 -1.32
N SER A 12 18.16 20.36 -0.67
CA SER A 12 17.14 19.39 -0.24
C SER A 12 16.49 18.69 -1.42
N ILE A 13 16.06 19.44 -2.44
CA ILE A 13 15.45 18.87 -3.65
C ILE A 13 16.40 17.88 -4.34
N VAL A 14 17.66 18.26 -4.54
CA VAL A 14 18.66 17.38 -5.15
C VAL A 14 18.91 16.13 -4.31
N LEU A 15 18.90 16.25 -2.98
CA LEU A 15 19.05 15.12 -2.07
C LEU A 15 17.85 14.17 -2.17
N GLU A 16 16.62 14.70 -2.15
CA GLU A 16 15.39 13.92 -2.31
C GLU A 16 15.36 13.17 -3.63
N GLU A 17 15.64 13.84 -4.76
CA GLU A 17 15.73 13.22 -6.08
C GLU A 17 16.79 12.10 -6.12
N THR A 18 17.92 12.31 -5.45
CA THR A 18 19.00 11.32 -5.37
C THR A 18 18.58 10.11 -4.53
N ILE A 19 17.91 10.33 -3.40
CA ILE A 19 17.37 9.28 -2.53
C ILE A 19 16.32 8.48 -3.30
N GLU A 20 15.35 9.12 -3.94
CA GLU A 20 14.32 8.45 -4.73
C GLU A 20 14.94 7.60 -5.85
N LYS A 21 15.93 8.14 -6.56
CA LYS A 21 16.65 7.41 -7.60
C LYS A 21 17.40 6.21 -7.03
N TYR A 22 18.06 6.36 -5.89
CA TYR A 22 18.74 5.26 -5.22
C TYR A 22 17.76 4.16 -4.80
N LEU A 23 16.67 4.53 -4.12
CA LEU A 23 15.65 3.60 -3.66
C LEU A 23 15.03 2.83 -4.83
N ARG A 24 14.68 3.52 -5.92
CA ARG A 24 14.15 2.89 -7.14
C ARG A 24 15.12 1.90 -7.77
N THR A 25 16.39 2.27 -7.90
CA THR A 25 17.41 1.41 -8.53
C THR A 25 17.80 0.22 -7.66
N THR A 26 17.52 0.29 -6.35
CA THR A 26 17.84 -0.76 -5.39
C THR A 26 16.63 -1.60 -4.96
N ILE A 27 15.42 -1.37 -5.49
CA ILE A 27 14.19 -2.12 -5.15
C ILE A 27 14.42 -3.64 -5.06
N GLN A 28 15.11 -4.22 -6.05
CA GLN A 28 15.34 -5.67 -6.11
C GLN A 28 16.46 -6.17 -5.20
N LYS A 29 17.40 -5.29 -4.81
CA LYS A 29 18.61 -5.64 -4.04
C LYS A 29 18.50 -5.25 -2.57
N TYR A 30 17.58 -4.34 -2.23
CA TYR A 30 17.39 -3.88 -0.87
C TYR A 30 16.88 -5.02 0.01
N ASP A 31 17.47 -5.15 1.20
CA ASP A 31 17.06 -6.16 2.16
C ASP A 31 15.79 -5.71 2.89
N VAL A 32 14.67 -6.34 2.53
CA VAL A 32 13.37 -6.12 3.18
C VAL A 32 13.15 -7.05 4.38
N GLY A 33 14.16 -7.78 4.85
CA GLY A 33 14.05 -8.75 5.94
C GLY A 33 13.44 -8.19 7.23
N LYS A 34 13.80 -6.94 7.59
CA LYS A 34 13.21 -6.26 8.74
C LYS A 34 11.71 -6.00 8.58
N ILE A 35 11.28 -5.56 7.39
CA ILE A 35 9.86 -5.31 7.08
C ILE A 35 9.07 -6.61 7.18
N ILE A 36 9.61 -7.70 6.61
CA ILE A 36 8.99 -9.02 6.66
C ILE A 36 8.80 -9.47 8.11
N PHE A 37 9.85 -9.37 8.94
CA PHE A 37 9.80 -9.75 10.34
C PHE A 37 8.75 -8.94 11.13
N GLU A 38 8.63 -7.64 10.88
CA GLU A 38 7.63 -6.79 11.53
C GLU A 38 6.20 -7.21 11.13
N VAL A 39 5.96 -7.47 9.84
CA VAL A 39 4.66 -7.94 9.34
C VAL A 39 4.31 -9.33 9.91
N GLU A 40 5.26 -10.25 9.93
CA GLU A 40 5.09 -11.57 10.55
C GLU A 40 4.68 -11.45 12.02
N ASN A 41 5.39 -10.63 12.81
CA ASN A 41 5.06 -10.47 14.22
C ASN A 41 3.67 -9.88 14.46
N GLN A 42 3.25 -8.91 13.66
CA GLN A 42 1.89 -8.37 13.72
C GLN A 42 0.88 -9.46 13.37
N LEU A 43 1.10 -10.20 12.29
CA LEU A 43 0.24 -11.30 11.87
C LEU A 43 0.11 -12.37 12.97
N TRP A 44 1.20 -12.74 13.62
CA TRP A 44 1.21 -13.73 14.70
C TRP A 44 0.56 -13.24 15.99
N THR A 45 0.56 -11.93 16.22
CA THR A 45 -0.17 -11.31 17.32
C THR A 45 -1.67 -11.35 17.05
N THR A 46 -2.09 -11.05 15.82
CA THR A 46 -3.50 -11.09 15.40
C THR A 46 -4.04 -12.52 15.33
N LEU A 47 -3.29 -13.46 14.76
CA LEU A 47 -3.67 -14.86 14.56
C LEU A 47 -3.13 -15.78 15.67
N TYR A 48 -3.15 -15.32 16.92
CA TYR A 48 -2.55 -16.03 18.05
C TYR A 48 -3.15 -17.44 18.26
N ASP A 49 -4.43 -17.63 17.91
CA ASP A 49 -5.14 -18.91 17.99
C ASP A 49 -4.74 -19.93 16.90
N TYR A 50 -3.94 -19.52 15.89
CA TYR A 50 -3.58 -20.34 14.74
C TYR A 50 -2.06 -20.58 14.62
N PRO A 51 -1.40 -21.17 15.63
CA PRO A 51 0.06 -21.30 15.67
C PRO A 51 0.65 -22.14 14.54
N ARG A 52 -0.13 -23.05 13.94
CA ARG A 52 0.29 -23.88 12.80
C ARG A 52 0.58 -23.06 11.54
N LEU A 53 0.04 -21.85 11.43
CA LEU A 53 0.30 -20.99 10.27
C LEU A 53 1.76 -20.50 10.23
N LYS A 54 2.43 -20.42 11.38
CA LYS A 54 3.85 -20.02 11.47
C LYS A 54 4.81 -20.95 10.73
N SER A 55 4.42 -22.22 10.54
CA SER A 55 5.21 -23.21 9.80
C SER A 55 4.66 -23.48 8.39
N CYS A 56 3.61 -22.78 7.96
CA CYS A 56 3.05 -22.93 6.63
C CYS A 56 3.97 -22.26 5.61
N HIS A 57 4.71 -23.07 4.85
CA HIS A 57 5.68 -22.57 3.88
C HIS A 57 5.06 -21.64 2.83
N GLU A 58 3.89 -21.99 2.30
CA GLU A 58 3.21 -21.16 1.30
C GLU A 58 2.75 -19.82 1.87
N LEU A 59 2.33 -19.77 3.13
CA LEU A 59 1.98 -18.52 3.79
C LEU A 59 3.22 -17.63 3.99
N LEU A 60 4.32 -18.19 4.49
CA LEU A 60 5.57 -17.45 4.66
C LEU A 60 6.09 -16.90 3.32
N LYS A 61 6.01 -17.71 2.26
CA LYS A 61 6.35 -17.30 0.90
C LYS A 61 5.44 -16.17 0.40
N TYR A 62 4.14 -16.26 0.68
CA TYR A 62 3.18 -15.21 0.34
C TYR A 62 3.47 -13.91 1.07
N ILE A 63 3.72 -13.94 2.38
CA ILE A 63 4.09 -12.75 3.19
C ILE A 63 5.34 -12.09 2.60
N ASN A 64 6.38 -12.88 2.29
CA ASN A 64 7.60 -12.36 1.68
C ASN A 64 7.32 -11.65 0.34
N SER A 65 6.54 -12.29 -0.53
CA SER A 65 6.15 -11.73 -1.83
C SER A 65 5.34 -10.45 -1.68
N ALA A 66 4.41 -10.41 -0.73
CA ALA A 66 3.59 -9.24 -0.44
C ALA A 66 4.45 -8.05 0.04
N CYS A 67 5.36 -8.28 1.01
CA CYS A 67 6.27 -7.24 1.50
C CYS A 67 7.18 -6.69 0.38
N ARG A 68 7.73 -7.56 -0.47
CA ARG A 68 8.55 -7.15 -1.62
C ARG A 68 7.76 -6.37 -2.66
N THR A 69 6.52 -6.78 -2.91
CA THR A 69 5.62 -6.07 -3.84
C THR A 69 5.29 -4.69 -3.30
N ALA A 70 4.89 -4.60 -2.02
CA ALA A 70 4.63 -3.33 -1.35
C ALA A 70 5.86 -2.41 -1.39
N TRP A 71 7.05 -2.93 -1.08
CA TRP A 71 8.31 -2.19 -1.21
C TRP A 71 8.54 -1.66 -2.63
N GLY A 72 8.27 -2.47 -3.65
CA GLY A 72 8.39 -2.05 -5.04
C GLY A 72 7.41 -0.95 -5.43
N LEU A 73 6.18 -0.99 -4.90
CA LEU A 73 5.11 -0.02 -5.18
C LEU A 73 5.35 1.34 -4.52
N VAL A 74 5.83 1.37 -3.28
CA VAL A 74 6.09 2.62 -2.55
C VAL A 74 7.33 3.37 -3.03
N ASN A 75 8.27 2.68 -3.69
CA ASN A 75 9.49 3.28 -4.23
C ASN A 75 9.38 3.65 -5.73
N GLN A 76 8.18 3.58 -6.32
CA GLN A 76 7.92 4.16 -7.63
C GLN A 76 7.91 5.70 -7.55
N THR A 77 8.14 6.38 -8.68
CA THR A 77 7.98 7.83 -8.78
C THR A 77 7.05 8.13 -9.95
N PRO A 78 5.82 8.54 -9.65
CA PRO A 78 5.24 8.71 -8.31
C PRO A 78 4.92 7.36 -7.63
N PRO A 79 4.82 7.32 -6.30
CA PRO A 79 4.52 6.10 -5.56
C PRO A 79 3.06 5.67 -5.75
N TYR A 80 2.78 4.40 -5.50
CA TYR A 80 1.42 3.88 -5.50
C TYR A 80 0.84 3.94 -4.08
N TYR A 81 -0.47 4.18 -3.97
CA TYR A 81 -1.19 4.30 -2.71
C TYR A 81 -2.29 3.25 -2.58
N ILE A 82 -2.49 2.78 -1.35
CA ILE A 82 -3.60 1.90 -0.97
C ILE A 82 -4.72 2.79 -0.44
N GLU A 83 -5.89 2.72 -1.06
CA GLU A 83 -7.10 3.43 -0.62
C GLU A 83 -8.12 2.44 -0.07
N PHE A 84 -8.61 2.67 1.14
CA PHE A 84 -9.51 1.80 1.88
C PHE A 84 -10.37 2.54 2.93
N GLN A 85 -10.48 3.86 2.80
CA GLN A 85 -11.17 4.72 3.77
C GLN A 85 -12.39 5.43 3.19
N ALA A 86 -12.71 5.24 1.91
CA ALA A 86 -13.87 5.89 1.32
C ALA A 86 -15.17 5.30 1.93
N THR A 87 -16.08 6.18 2.32
CA THR A 87 -17.40 5.80 2.84
C THR A 87 -18.47 5.75 1.76
N LYS A 88 -18.14 6.21 0.55
CA LYS A 88 -19.05 6.28 -0.60
C LYS A 88 -18.51 5.46 -1.77
N TYR A 89 -19.40 4.66 -2.36
CA TYR A 89 -19.13 3.88 -3.56
C TYR A 89 -18.78 4.79 -4.74
N ASP A 90 -17.80 4.35 -5.51
CA ASP A 90 -17.34 5.03 -6.72
C ASP A 90 -16.95 3.95 -7.72
N LYS A 91 -17.74 3.82 -8.78
CA LYS A 91 -17.53 2.83 -9.83
C LYS A 91 -16.17 2.92 -10.53
N GLN A 92 -15.47 4.05 -10.43
CA GLN A 92 -14.13 4.21 -11.02
C GLN A 92 -13.07 3.44 -10.24
N ILE A 93 -13.18 3.41 -8.91
CA ILE A 93 -12.18 2.81 -8.02
C ILE A 93 -12.69 1.59 -7.24
N HIS A 94 -14.00 1.34 -7.24
CA HIS A 94 -14.65 0.27 -6.48
C HIS A 94 -15.40 -0.73 -7.37
N GLU A 95 -15.35 -1.99 -6.97
CA GLU A 95 -16.20 -3.08 -7.39
C GLU A 95 -17.01 -3.58 -6.20
N ARG A 96 -18.30 -3.87 -6.42
CA ARG A 96 -19.17 -4.39 -5.35
C ARG A 96 -18.94 -5.88 -5.19
N PHE A 97 -18.90 -6.34 -3.96
CA PHE A 97 -19.00 -7.77 -3.69
C PHE A 97 -20.35 -8.32 -4.13
N HIS A 98 -20.41 -9.59 -4.52
CA HIS A 98 -21.57 -10.18 -5.17
C HIS A 98 -22.83 -10.27 -4.30
N THR A 99 -22.71 -10.11 -2.99
CA THR A 99 -23.85 -10.10 -2.05
C THR A 99 -24.30 -8.69 -1.65
N SER A 100 -23.67 -7.63 -2.18
CA SER A 100 -23.98 -6.25 -1.82
C SER A 100 -25.24 -5.75 -2.53
N ASP A 101 -25.99 -4.82 -1.92
CA ASP A 101 -27.03 -4.08 -2.63
C ASP A 101 -26.41 -3.16 -3.69
N ASN A 102 -27.03 -3.10 -4.86
CA ASN A 102 -26.54 -2.31 -5.99
C ASN A 102 -27.06 -0.86 -5.97
N GLU A 103 -28.13 -0.59 -5.24
CA GLU A 103 -28.76 0.74 -5.19
C GLU A 103 -28.12 1.65 -4.13
N SER A 104 -27.67 1.09 -3.00
CA SER A 104 -26.96 1.82 -1.96
C SER A 104 -25.59 2.32 -2.39
N GLU A 105 -25.23 3.57 -2.11
CA GLU A 105 -23.88 4.11 -2.35
C GLU A 105 -23.00 4.10 -1.09
N THR A 106 -23.49 3.61 0.05
CA THR A 106 -22.76 3.66 1.32
C THR A 106 -21.87 2.42 1.47
N ILE A 107 -20.56 2.61 1.61
CA ILE A 107 -19.62 1.53 1.89
C ILE A 107 -19.64 1.23 3.39
N ILE A 108 -19.88 -0.03 3.73
CA ILE A 108 -19.83 -0.51 5.12
C ILE A 108 -18.52 -1.23 5.43
N GLU A 109 -17.92 -1.90 4.44
CA GLU A 109 -16.70 -2.68 4.64
C GLU A 109 -15.89 -2.80 3.34
N TYR A 110 -14.56 -2.79 3.47
CA TYR A 110 -13.63 -3.15 2.40
C TYR A 110 -13.22 -4.62 2.54
N ILE A 111 -13.43 -5.40 1.48
CA ILE A 111 -12.88 -6.75 1.36
C ILE A 111 -11.46 -6.69 0.80
N TRP A 112 -11.23 -5.76 -0.14
CA TRP A 112 -9.93 -5.54 -0.74
C TRP A 112 -9.70 -4.06 -1.03
N PRO A 113 -8.52 -3.51 -0.74
CA PRO A 113 -8.26 -2.10 -0.98
C PRO A 113 -8.08 -1.76 -2.46
N CYS A 114 -8.24 -0.49 -2.81
CA CYS A 114 -7.92 0.02 -4.14
C CYS A 114 -6.42 0.32 -4.25
N LEU A 115 -5.86 0.14 -5.44
CA LEU A 115 -4.51 0.60 -5.79
C LEU A 115 -4.59 1.82 -6.69
N ILE A 116 -3.96 2.91 -6.27
CA ILE A 116 -4.05 4.22 -6.92
C ILE A 116 -2.65 4.69 -7.33
N ASP A 117 -2.47 5.11 -8.59
CA ASP A 117 -1.24 5.74 -9.07
C ASP A 117 -1.09 7.14 -8.47
N GLY A 118 0.07 7.45 -7.91
CA GLY A 118 0.35 8.76 -7.32
C GLY A 118 0.49 9.92 -8.32
N ARG A 119 0.55 9.66 -9.63
CA ARG A 119 0.77 10.70 -10.65
C ARG A 119 -0.47 11.52 -10.91
N ASP A 120 -1.54 10.82 -11.19
CA ASP A 120 -2.79 11.33 -11.73
C ASP A 120 -4.00 10.79 -10.98
N ARG A 121 -3.77 10.06 -9.87
CA ARG A 121 -4.79 9.39 -9.07
C ARG A 121 -5.58 8.35 -9.88
N ALA A 122 -5.00 7.82 -10.97
CA ALA A 122 -5.64 6.78 -11.75
C ALA A 122 -5.81 5.49 -10.93
N CYS A 123 -6.96 4.84 -11.11
CA CYS A 123 -7.21 3.52 -10.53
C CYS A 123 -6.41 2.47 -11.30
N VAL A 124 -5.49 1.81 -10.62
CA VAL A 124 -4.66 0.73 -11.17
C VAL A 124 -5.33 -0.61 -10.91
N ALA A 125 -5.90 -0.77 -9.71
CA ALA A 125 -6.73 -1.91 -9.35
C ALA A 125 -7.89 -1.43 -8.47
N LYS A 126 -9.11 -1.88 -8.81
CA LYS A 126 -10.30 -1.53 -8.04
C LYS A 126 -10.29 -2.25 -6.69
N GLY A 127 -10.72 -1.54 -5.66
CA GLY A 127 -11.04 -2.16 -4.38
C GLY A 127 -12.36 -2.92 -4.46
N VAL A 128 -12.52 -3.91 -3.59
CA VAL A 128 -13.75 -4.69 -3.46
C VAL A 128 -14.44 -4.27 -2.17
N VAL A 129 -15.70 -3.82 -2.27
CA VAL A 129 -16.44 -3.24 -1.15
C VAL A 129 -17.81 -3.91 -0.95
N ILE A 130 -18.26 -3.90 0.30
CA ILE A 130 -19.63 -4.22 0.68
C ILE A 130 -20.37 -2.91 0.92
N THR A 131 -21.58 -2.81 0.37
CA THR A 131 -22.46 -1.66 0.55
C THR A 131 -23.71 -2.08 1.32
N ASP A 132 -24.29 -1.13 2.05
CA ASP A 132 -25.46 -1.36 2.91
C ASP A 132 -26.67 -1.87 2.09
N GLU A 133 -27.56 -2.64 2.74
CA GLU A 133 -28.83 -3.12 2.15
C GLU A 133 -29.89 -2.02 2.00
#